data_AF-A0A535XKY5-F1
#
_entry.id   AF-A0A535XKY5-F1
#
_cell.length_a   1.000
_cell.length_b   1.000
_cell.length_c   1.000
_cell.angle_alpha   90.00
_cell.angle_beta   90.00
_cell.angle_gamma   90.00
#
_symmetry.space_group_name_H-M   'P 1'
#
loop_
_entity.id
_entity.type
_entity.pdbx_description
1 polymer ?
#
loop_
_entity_poly.entity_id
_entity_poly.type
_entity_poly.pdbx_seq_one_letter_code
_entity_poly.pdbx_strand_id
1 'polypeptide(L)'
;MAPGNRFGLALARGQIALGALALRFGLDVGMVEGPPFTLGAGPRPEFDELLEPGRSSLIDYRLDLPKHEFLSYLVHTRRYLVHGTAAPDLDEVRPMPAPDYEARTLEAVFATSDGIWPLFFATLDRPRAGSLWNGCYHLRRGSVVHRYYFFFTEADPRDEAIWRDGTIYVLPREPFARTWIPNEWVSPQPVRAVAKLLVSPSDFPFKQRVKKFDATLSLLGNLRRFSK
;
A
#
# COMPACT_ATOMS: atom_id res chain seq x y z
N MET A 1 22.14 3.59 21.51
CA MET A 1 21.64 4.05 20.19
C MET A 1 22.87 4.35 19.32
N ALA A 2 23.20 3.49 18.34
CA ALA A 2 24.48 3.57 17.63
C ALA A 2 24.51 4.73 16.62
N PRO A 3 25.61 5.51 16.54
CA PRO A 3 25.70 6.74 15.75
C PRO A 3 25.60 6.54 14.23
N GLY A 4 25.80 5.32 13.70
CA GLY A 4 25.69 5.02 12.27
C GLY A 4 24.27 5.07 11.69
N ASN A 5 23.24 4.87 12.51
CA ASN A 5 21.86 4.73 12.03
C ASN A 5 21.16 6.08 11.69
N ARG A 6 21.66 7.20 12.25
CA ARG A 6 21.04 8.53 12.04
C ARG A 6 21.32 9.11 10.65
N PHE A 7 22.49 8.80 10.07
CA PHE A 7 22.87 9.27 8.74
C PHE A 7 22.10 8.57 7.61
N GLY A 8 21.90 7.25 7.72
CA GLY A 8 21.07 6.49 6.77
C GLY A 8 19.61 6.98 6.75
N LEU A 9 19.03 7.22 7.94
CA LEU A 9 17.67 7.76 8.06
C LEU A 9 17.52 9.17 7.47
N ALA A 10 18.49 10.05 7.69
CA ALA A 10 18.48 11.39 7.11
C ALA A 10 18.56 11.36 5.58
N LEU A 11 19.40 10.46 5.03
CA LEU A 11 19.55 10.28 3.59
C LEU A 11 18.28 9.72 2.94
N ALA A 12 17.67 8.68 3.52
CA ALA A 12 16.43 8.10 3.03
C ALA A 12 15.27 9.11 3.06
N ARG A 13 15.14 9.87 4.16
CA ARG A 13 14.18 10.98 4.26
C ARG A 13 14.44 12.06 3.21
N GLY A 14 15.69 12.40 2.97
CA GLY A 14 16.09 13.35 1.94
C GLY A 14 15.69 12.91 0.53
N GLN A 15 15.85 11.63 0.21
CA GLN A 15 15.46 11.06 -1.09
C GLN A 15 13.94 11.05 -1.28
N ILE A 16 13.17 10.65 -0.26
CA ILE A 16 11.70 10.72 -0.29
C ILE A 16 11.23 12.16 -0.48
N ALA A 17 11.80 13.11 0.27
CA ALA A 17 11.45 14.52 0.19
C ALA A 17 11.81 15.13 -1.19
N LEU A 18 12.98 14.80 -1.73
CA LEU A 18 13.43 15.27 -3.04
C LEU A 18 12.56 14.70 -4.17
N GLY A 19 12.19 13.42 -4.10
CA GLY A 19 11.26 12.79 -5.04
C GLY A 19 9.88 13.45 -5.00
N ALA A 20 9.34 13.70 -3.81
CA ALA A 20 8.08 14.43 -3.64
C ALA A 20 8.15 15.87 -4.19
N LEU A 21 9.30 16.55 -4.01
CA LEU A 21 9.53 17.89 -4.56
C LEU A 21 9.60 17.86 -6.09
N ALA A 22 10.32 16.90 -6.67
CA ALA A 22 10.41 16.72 -8.12
C ALA A 22 9.03 16.45 -8.75
N LEU A 23 8.22 15.56 -8.15
CA LEU A 23 6.83 15.32 -8.54
C LEU A 23 5.96 16.58 -8.44
N ARG A 24 6.19 17.41 -7.42
CA ARG A 24 5.48 18.68 -7.26
C ARG A 24 5.75 19.65 -8.41
N PHE A 25 6.96 19.64 -8.95
CA PHE A 25 7.34 20.41 -10.14
C PHE A 25 7.06 19.70 -11.48
N GLY A 26 6.39 18.54 -11.45
CA GLY A 26 6.01 17.81 -12.66
C GLY A 26 7.17 17.08 -13.33
N LEU A 27 8.28 16.88 -12.62
CA LEU A 27 9.41 16.09 -13.13
C LEU A 27 9.06 14.60 -13.07
N ASP A 28 9.34 13.88 -14.16
CA ASP A 28 9.22 12.43 -14.17
C ASP A 28 10.34 11.82 -13.32
N VAL A 29 9.93 11.17 -12.23
CA VAL A 29 10.83 10.45 -11.31
C VAL A 29 10.78 8.94 -11.52
N GLY A 30 10.18 8.47 -12.61
CA GLY A 30 10.07 7.04 -12.91
C GLY A 30 9.09 6.33 -11.97
N MET A 31 7.96 6.98 -11.68
CA MET A 31 6.88 6.43 -10.87
C MET A 31 5.59 6.40 -11.67
N VAL A 32 4.76 5.39 -11.41
CA VAL A 32 3.44 5.26 -12.03
C VAL A 32 2.46 6.14 -11.27
N GLU A 33 1.82 7.08 -11.97
CA GLU A 33 0.68 7.81 -11.41
C GLU A 33 -0.55 6.89 -11.41
N GLY A 34 -1.20 6.79 -10.25
CA GLY A 34 -2.47 6.10 -10.11
C GLY A 34 -3.68 7.00 -10.30
N PRO A 35 -4.89 6.42 -10.30
CA PRO A 35 -6.11 7.20 -10.43
C PRO A 35 -6.15 8.26 -9.31
N PRO A 36 -6.45 9.53 -9.64
CA PRO A 36 -6.54 10.58 -8.63
C PRO A 36 -7.71 10.32 -7.69
N PHE A 37 -7.64 10.86 -6.47
CA PHE A 37 -8.72 10.80 -5.50
C PHE A 37 -9.11 12.20 -5.03
N THR A 38 -10.42 12.49 -5.01
CA THR A 38 -10.92 13.80 -4.54
C THR A 38 -11.31 13.72 -3.06
N LEU A 39 -10.59 14.47 -2.23
CA LEU A 39 -10.92 14.65 -0.81
C LEU A 39 -12.24 15.40 -0.67
N GLY A 40 -13.09 14.93 0.25
CA GLY A 40 -14.38 15.54 0.48
C GLY A 40 -15.40 15.27 -0.62
N ALA A 41 -15.11 14.36 -1.56
CA ALA A 41 -16.17 13.66 -2.28
C ALA A 41 -17.11 13.08 -1.21
N GLY A 42 -18.38 13.48 -1.25
CA GLY A 42 -19.35 13.17 -0.20
C GLY A 42 -19.59 11.67 0.02
N PRO A 43 -20.64 11.31 0.79
CA PRO A 43 -20.99 9.91 0.99
C PRO A 43 -21.22 9.19 -0.35
N ARG A 44 -20.87 7.91 -0.38
CA ARG A 44 -21.08 6.99 -1.52
C ARG A 44 -21.98 5.87 -1.03
N PRO A 45 -23.31 5.99 -1.14
CA PRO A 45 -24.25 5.03 -0.55
C PRO A 45 -23.97 3.58 -0.94
N GLU A 46 -23.59 3.33 -2.19
CA GLU A 46 -23.26 1.99 -2.68
C GLU A 46 -22.04 1.38 -1.98
N PHE A 47 -21.12 2.21 -1.48
CA PHE A 47 -19.97 1.78 -0.68
C PHE A 47 -20.30 1.71 0.80
N ASP A 48 -21.14 2.61 1.32
CA ASP A 48 -21.58 2.58 2.72
C ASP A 48 -22.36 1.30 3.01
N GLU A 49 -23.23 0.88 2.08
CA GLU A 49 -24.00 -0.37 2.17
C GLU A 49 -23.13 -1.62 2.38
N LEU A 50 -21.89 -1.62 1.90
CA LEU A 50 -20.95 -2.75 2.04
C LEU A 50 -20.44 -2.93 3.47
N LEU A 51 -20.56 -1.92 4.34
CA LEU A 51 -20.09 -1.95 5.74
C LEU A 51 -21.22 -1.83 6.77
N GLU A 52 -22.48 -1.91 6.35
CA GLU A 52 -23.62 -1.77 7.26
C GLU A 52 -23.58 -2.79 8.42
N PRO A 53 -23.87 -2.35 9.68
CA PRO A 53 -23.91 -3.24 10.83
C PRO A 53 -24.85 -4.43 10.62
N GLY A 54 -24.40 -5.63 10.99
CA GLY A 54 -25.18 -6.87 10.85
C GLY A 54 -24.94 -7.65 9.56
N ARG A 55 -24.17 -7.10 8.59
CA ARG A 55 -23.64 -7.89 7.48
C ARG A 55 -22.48 -8.77 7.93
N SER A 56 -22.17 -9.79 7.13
CA SER A 56 -20.99 -10.64 7.31
C SER A 56 -19.72 -9.79 7.39
N SER A 57 -18.75 -10.20 8.21
CA SER A 57 -17.42 -9.58 8.21
C SER A 57 -16.71 -9.75 6.87
N LEU A 58 -17.11 -10.75 6.07
CA LEU A 58 -16.69 -10.88 4.68
C LEU A 58 -17.58 -10.01 3.77
N ILE A 59 -16.97 -9.04 3.09
CA ILE A 59 -17.62 -8.14 2.15
C ILE A 59 -17.92 -8.91 0.86
N ASP A 60 -19.21 -9.05 0.54
CA ASP A 60 -19.70 -9.54 -0.75
C ASP A 60 -19.69 -8.40 -1.78
N TYR A 61 -18.54 -8.22 -2.45
CA TYR A 61 -18.33 -7.14 -3.38
C TYR A 61 -18.89 -7.48 -4.77
N ARG A 62 -20.05 -6.91 -5.12
CA ARG A 62 -20.75 -7.14 -6.40
C ARG A 62 -20.88 -5.90 -7.28
N LEU A 63 -20.21 -4.82 -6.93
CA LEU A 63 -20.25 -3.57 -7.70
C LEU A 63 -19.39 -3.71 -8.96
N ASP A 64 -19.84 -3.14 -10.07
CA ASP A 64 -19.06 -3.00 -11.32
C ASP A 64 -18.11 -1.78 -11.23
N LEU A 65 -17.37 -1.71 -10.12
CA LEU A 65 -16.39 -0.68 -9.83
C LEU A 65 -15.09 -1.34 -9.38
N PRO A 66 -13.92 -0.77 -9.68
CA PRO A 66 -12.67 -1.30 -9.17
C PRO A 66 -12.64 -1.29 -7.64
N LYS A 67 -12.28 -2.43 -7.02
CA LYS A 67 -12.21 -2.53 -5.54
C LYS A 67 -11.32 -1.46 -4.89
N HIS A 68 -10.28 -1.01 -5.59
CA HIS A 68 -9.40 0.03 -5.08
C HIS A 68 -10.09 1.40 -4.93
N GLU A 69 -11.18 1.68 -5.65
CA GLU A 69 -11.99 2.88 -5.43
C GLU A 69 -12.73 2.82 -4.10
N PHE A 70 -13.34 1.67 -3.80
CA PHE A 70 -13.96 1.40 -2.50
C PHE A 70 -12.93 1.49 -1.37
N LEU A 71 -11.77 0.85 -1.51
CA LEU A 71 -10.71 0.96 -0.50
C LEU A 71 -10.22 2.41 -0.33
N SER A 72 -10.14 3.19 -1.41
CA SER A 72 -9.79 4.62 -1.35
C SER A 72 -10.87 5.43 -0.61
N TYR A 73 -12.15 5.11 -0.82
CA TYR A 73 -13.27 5.68 -0.07
C TYR A 73 -13.17 5.38 1.43
N LEU A 74 -12.88 4.13 1.80
CA LEU A 74 -12.72 3.73 3.20
C LEU A 74 -11.61 4.52 3.92
N VAL A 75 -10.43 4.66 3.30
CA VAL A 75 -9.30 5.33 3.94
C VAL A 75 -9.46 6.85 4.01
N HIS A 76 -10.03 7.47 2.98
CA HIS A 76 -10.08 8.93 2.88
C HIS A 76 -11.36 9.53 3.46
N THR A 77 -12.50 8.86 3.28
CA THR A 77 -13.82 9.35 3.74
C THR A 77 -14.18 8.75 5.10
N ARG A 78 -14.05 7.42 5.25
CA ARG A 78 -14.44 6.72 6.50
C ARG A 78 -13.30 6.63 7.54
N ARG A 79 -12.09 7.08 7.19
CA ARG A 79 -10.90 7.13 8.06
C ARG A 79 -10.38 5.78 8.55
N TYR A 80 -10.81 4.68 7.94
CA TYR A 80 -10.23 3.36 8.21
C TYR A 80 -8.79 3.27 7.70
N LEU A 81 -8.11 2.21 8.14
CA LEU A 81 -6.86 1.75 7.55
C LEU A 81 -7.11 0.40 6.88
N VAL A 82 -6.21 0.00 5.99
CA VAL A 82 -6.31 -1.28 5.27
C VAL A 82 -4.99 -2.04 5.35
N HIS A 83 -5.09 -3.35 5.54
CA HIS A 83 -3.96 -4.29 5.57
C HIS A 83 -4.17 -5.36 4.50
N GLY A 84 -3.17 -5.61 3.66
CA GLY A 84 -3.23 -6.64 2.64
C GLY A 84 -2.32 -7.81 2.95
N THR A 85 -2.87 -9.02 2.87
CA THR A 85 -2.11 -10.26 3.09
C THR A 85 -2.71 -11.42 2.31
N ALA A 86 -1.88 -12.40 2.02
CA ALA A 86 -2.25 -13.67 1.41
C ALA A 86 -2.98 -14.63 2.37
N ALA A 87 -3.04 -14.34 3.67
CA ALA A 87 -3.70 -15.16 4.68
C ALA A 87 -5.23 -14.93 4.68
N PRO A 88 -6.06 -15.94 4.33
CA PRO A 88 -7.46 -15.69 3.99
C PRO A 88 -8.42 -15.47 5.16
N ASP A 89 -8.09 -15.87 6.39
CA ASP A 89 -9.06 -15.89 7.51
C ASP A 89 -8.44 -15.51 8.86
N LEU A 90 -7.98 -14.27 8.99
CA LEU A 90 -7.50 -13.73 10.25
C LEU A 90 -8.68 -13.18 11.07
N ASP A 91 -8.90 -13.72 12.26
CA ASP A 91 -9.80 -13.12 13.25
C ASP A 91 -9.24 -11.80 13.78
N GLU A 92 -7.91 -11.74 13.94
CA GLU A 92 -7.13 -10.57 14.30
C GLU A 92 -5.83 -10.54 13.50
N VAL A 93 -5.45 -9.35 13.03
CA VAL A 93 -4.12 -9.16 12.44
C VAL A 93 -3.15 -8.97 13.60
N ARG A 94 -2.19 -9.88 13.73
CA ARG A 94 -1.21 -9.89 14.83
C ARG A 94 0.10 -9.21 14.41
N PRO A 95 0.83 -8.60 15.37
CA PRO A 95 2.17 -8.10 15.11
C PRO A 95 3.07 -9.17 14.53
N MET A 96 3.78 -8.83 13.46
CA MET A 96 4.76 -9.71 12.83
C MET A 96 6.08 -8.96 12.69
N PRO A 97 7.23 -9.65 12.81
CA PRO A 97 8.52 -9.04 12.56
C PRO A 97 8.62 -8.65 11.08
N ALA A 98 8.82 -7.37 10.80
CA ALA A 98 9.14 -6.87 9.47
C ALA A 98 10.31 -5.89 9.55
N PRO A 99 11.24 -5.92 8.58
CA PRO A 99 12.25 -4.89 8.49
C PRO A 99 11.56 -3.57 8.15
N ASP A 100 11.84 -2.53 8.94
CA ASP A 100 11.56 -1.16 8.54
C ASP A 100 12.57 -0.69 7.50
N TYR A 101 12.39 0.52 6.97
CA TYR A 101 13.29 1.11 5.99
C TYR A 101 14.69 1.45 6.55
N GLU A 102 14.91 1.32 7.86
CA GLU A 102 16.22 1.43 8.51
C GLU A 102 16.86 0.03 8.75
N ALA A 103 16.29 -1.02 8.18
CA ALA A 103 16.68 -2.41 8.42
C ALA A 103 16.60 -2.83 9.90
N ARG A 104 15.79 -2.13 10.71
CA ARG A 104 15.43 -2.58 12.06
C ARG A 104 14.22 -3.49 11.95
N THR A 105 14.24 -4.60 12.67
CA THR A 105 13.05 -5.44 12.78
C THR A 105 12.06 -4.76 13.73
N LEU A 106 10.91 -4.35 13.20
CA LEU A 106 9.77 -3.90 13.99
C LEU A 106 8.76 -5.05 14.09
N GLU A 107 8.36 -5.39 15.31
CA GLU A 107 7.24 -6.29 15.56
C GLU A 107 5.95 -5.47 15.63
N ALA A 108 5.20 -5.43 14.54
CA ALA A 108 3.99 -4.62 14.44
C ALA A 108 2.99 -5.17 13.44
N VAL A 109 1.72 -4.77 13.60
CA VAL A 109 0.72 -4.82 12.54
C VAL A 109 0.96 -3.63 11.64
N PHE A 110 1.16 -3.87 10.34
CA PHE A 110 1.31 -2.81 9.34
C PHE A 110 -0.03 -2.57 8.65
N ALA A 111 -0.41 -1.31 8.47
CA ALA A 111 -1.57 -0.92 7.70
C ALA A 111 -1.26 0.35 6.91
N THR A 112 -2.16 0.71 5.98
CA THR A 112 -1.98 1.90 5.18
C THR A 112 -3.23 2.75 5.04
N SER A 113 -3.02 4.05 4.86
CA SER A 113 -4.04 5.03 4.45
C SER A 113 -4.07 5.23 2.93
N ASP A 114 -3.82 4.19 2.15
CA ASP A 114 -3.91 4.16 0.69
C ASP A 114 -4.74 2.96 0.21
N GLY A 115 -5.62 3.17 -0.78
CA GLY A 115 -6.54 2.13 -1.27
C GLY A 115 -5.96 1.17 -2.32
N ILE A 116 -4.74 1.39 -2.83
CA ILE A 116 -4.13 0.56 -3.88
C ILE A 116 -2.91 -0.20 -3.36
N TRP A 117 -2.06 0.47 -2.58
CA TRP A 117 -0.83 -0.08 -2.04
C TRP A 117 -0.98 -1.44 -1.33
N PRO A 118 -2.03 -1.71 -0.50
CA PRO A 118 -2.16 -3.01 0.17
C PRO A 118 -2.50 -4.15 -0.79
N LEU A 119 -3.08 -3.87 -1.97
CA LEU A 119 -3.41 -4.89 -2.97
C LEU A 119 -2.15 -5.60 -3.46
N PHE A 120 -1.04 -4.86 -3.64
CA PHE A 120 0.25 -5.44 -4.02
C PHE A 120 0.69 -6.54 -3.04
N PHE A 121 0.52 -6.33 -1.74
CA PHE A 121 0.90 -7.31 -0.72
C PHE A 121 -0.11 -8.44 -0.60
N ALA A 122 -1.41 -8.15 -0.77
CA ALA A 122 -2.45 -9.17 -0.72
C ALA A 122 -2.33 -10.16 -1.88
N THR A 123 -1.98 -9.68 -3.08
CA THR A 123 -1.99 -10.50 -4.30
C THR A 123 -0.65 -11.14 -4.65
N LEU A 124 0.37 -10.99 -3.81
CA LEU A 124 1.70 -11.58 -4.03
C LEU A 124 1.93 -12.81 -3.15
N ASP A 125 2.49 -13.86 -3.74
CA ASP A 125 3.03 -14.99 -2.99
C ASP A 125 4.45 -14.66 -2.50
N ARG A 126 4.52 -14.07 -1.28
CA ARG A 126 5.76 -13.52 -0.71
C ARG A 126 6.96 -14.49 -0.76
N PRO A 127 6.85 -15.79 -0.42
CA PRO A 127 7.93 -16.77 -0.58
C PRO A 127 8.46 -16.91 -2.00
N ARG A 128 7.62 -16.77 -3.03
CA ARG A 128 8.02 -16.92 -4.45
C ARG A 128 8.50 -15.61 -5.05
N ALA A 129 7.90 -14.50 -4.65
CA ALA A 129 8.23 -13.17 -5.16
C ALA A 129 9.64 -12.70 -4.77
N GLY A 130 10.23 -13.28 -3.72
CA GLY A 130 11.51 -12.84 -3.15
C GLY A 130 11.43 -11.39 -2.66
N SER A 131 12.54 -10.70 -2.47
CA SER A 131 12.58 -9.32 -1.94
C SER A 131 11.67 -8.34 -2.70
N LEU A 132 11.13 -7.33 -2.00
CA LEU A 132 10.23 -6.32 -2.59
C LEU A 132 10.79 -4.93 -2.38
N TRP A 133 10.68 -4.08 -3.41
CA TRP A 133 10.96 -2.65 -3.31
C TRP A 133 9.75 -1.92 -3.83
N ASN A 134 9.14 -1.09 -3.00
CA ASN A 134 7.91 -0.43 -3.36
C ASN A 134 7.83 0.94 -2.69
N GLY A 135 6.91 1.77 -3.16
CA GLY A 135 6.68 3.08 -2.57
C GLY A 135 5.32 3.64 -2.97
N CYS A 136 4.75 4.42 -2.07
CA CYS A 136 3.47 5.09 -2.22
C CYS A 136 3.61 6.55 -1.78
N TYR A 137 3.34 7.49 -2.69
CA TYR A 137 3.52 8.92 -2.44
C TYR A 137 2.23 9.64 -2.79
N HIS A 138 1.71 10.43 -1.86
CA HIS A 138 0.56 11.28 -2.07
C HIS A 138 0.99 12.73 -2.23
N LEU A 139 0.60 13.35 -3.34
CA LEU A 139 0.75 14.78 -3.59
C LEU A 139 -0.63 15.42 -3.64
N ARG A 140 -0.93 16.29 -2.68
CA ARG A 140 -2.19 17.03 -2.66
C ARG A 140 -2.09 18.30 -3.51
N ARG A 141 -3.04 18.49 -4.42
CA ARG A 141 -3.26 19.70 -5.23
C ARG A 141 -4.71 20.15 -5.03
N GLY A 142 -4.92 21.12 -4.14
CA GLY A 142 -6.28 21.50 -3.71
C GLY A 142 -6.99 20.36 -2.99
N SER A 143 -8.18 19.99 -3.46
CA SER A 143 -8.94 18.83 -2.97
C SER A 143 -8.50 17.50 -3.60
N VAL A 144 -7.67 17.52 -4.65
CA VAL A 144 -7.26 16.29 -5.35
C VAL A 144 -5.96 15.75 -4.77
N VAL A 145 -5.93 14.44 -4.52
CA VAL A 145 -4.75 13.68 -4.14
C VAL A 145 -4.28 12.91 -5.37
N HIS A 146 -3.10 13.28 -5.86
CA HIS A 146 -2.34 12.52 -6.86
C HIS A 146 -1.51 11.48 -6.14
N ARG A 147 -1.48 10.26 -6.68
CA ARG A 147 -0.85 9.11 -6.03
C ARG A 147 0.19 8.52 -6.96
N TYR A 148 1.43 8.37 -6.49
CA TYR A 148 2.55 7.88 -7.27
C TYR A 148 3.11 6.63 -6.64
N TYR A 149 3.38 5.63 -7.47
CA TYR A 149 3.79 4.31 -7.03
C TYR A 149 4.99 3.78 -7.80
N PHE A 150 5.74 2.92 -7.14
CA PHE A 150 6.61 1.96 -7.81
C PHE A 150 6.50 0.62 -7.10
N PHE A 151 6.68 -0.46 -7.87
CA PHE A 151 6.57 -1.83 -7.40
C PHE A 151 7.61 -2.68 -8.09
N PHE A 152 8.51 -3.25 -7.30
CA PHE A 152 9.49 -4.21 -7.75
C PHE A 152 9.44 -5.50 -6.93
N THR A 153 9.69 -6.59 -7.62
CA THR A 153 9.89 -7.94 -7.07
C THR A 153 11.28 -8.43 -7.43
N GLU A 154 11.83 -9.33 -6.62
CA GLU A 154 13.07 -10.04 -6.95
C GLU A 154 12.83 -11.07 -8.07
N ALA A 155 11.72 -11.79 -8.00
CA ALA A 155 11.25 -12.67 -9.07
C ALA A 155 10.72 -11.88 -10.28
N ASP A 156 10.61 -12.54 -11.44
CA ASP A 156 10.01 -11.92 -12.64
C ASP A 156 8.49 -11.77 -12.44
N PRO A 157 7.93 -10.55 -12.48
CA PRO A 157 6.50 -10.33 -12.30
C PRO A 157 5.63 -10.87 -13.43
N ARG A 158 6.22 -11.33 -14.55
CA ARG A 158 5.50 -12.07 -15.61
C ARG A 158 5.23 -13.52 -15.25
N ASP A 159 5.93 -14.06 -14.24
CA ASP A 159 5.65 -15.39 -13.73
C ASP A 159 4.34 -15.37 -12.95
N GLU A 160 3.27 -15.92 -13.52
CA GLU A 160 1.97 -16.01 -12.86
C GLU A 160 2.04 -16.77 -11.53
N ALA A 161 3.05 -17.60 -11.31
CA ALA A 161 3.26 -18.34 -10.08
C ALA A 161 3.61 -17.47 -8.87
N ILE A 162 4.02 -16.20 -9.06
CA ILE A 162 4.29 -15.26 -7.95
C ILE A 162 3.03 -14.52 -7.49
N TRP A 163 1.94 -14.64 -8.23
CA TRP A 163 0.67 -14.00 -7.94
C TRP A 163 -0.31 -14.99 -7.33
N ARG A 164 -1.18 -14.51 -6.46
CA ARG A 164 -2.20 -15.32 -5.79
C ARG A 164 -3.38 -14.47 -5.35
N ASP A 165 -4.47 -15.14 -5.02
CA ASP A 165 -5.55 -14.51 -4.29
C ASP A 165 -5.15 -14.22 -2.84
N GLY A 166 -5.78 -13.22 -2.26
CA GLY A 166 -5.55 -12.79 -0.89
C GLY A 166 -6.72 -11.98 -0.34
N THR A 167 -6.45 -11.29 0.76
CA THR A 167 -7.47 -10.60 1.55
C THR A 167 -6.99 -9.22 1.96
N ILE A 168 -7.88 -8.24 1.81
CA ILE A 168 -7.74 -6.92 2.41
C ILE A 168 -8.57 -6.87 3.68
N TYR A 169 -7.93 -6.60 4.80
CA TYR A 169 -8.58 -6.37 6.09
C TYR A 169 -8.77 -4.87 6.28
N VAL A 170 -10.02 -4.47 6.55
CA VAL A 170 -10.38 -3.12 6.95
C VAL A 170 -10.19 -3.03 8.46
N LEU A 171 -9.35 -2.10 8.91
CA LEU A 171 -8.95 -1.95 10.29
C LEU A 171 -9.39 -0.58 10.84
N PRO A 172 -9.79 -0.51 12.12
CA PRO A 172 -9.96 0.78 12.78
C PRO A 172 -8.64 1.56 12.78
N ARG A 173 -8.74 2.88 12.90
CA ARG A 173 -7.55 3.74 12.88
C ARG A 173 -6.75 3.65 14.18
N GLU A 174 -7.42 3.52 15.30
CA GLU A 174 -6.78 3.21 16.58
C GLU A 174 -6.54 1.69 16.66
N PRO A 175 -5.41 1.24 17.23
CA PRO A 175 -4.39 2.00 17.96
C PRO A 175 -3.18 2.42 17.10
N PHE A 176 -3.32 2.51 15.78
CA PHE A 176 -2.18 2.73 14.91
C PHE A 176 -1.56 4.12 15.06
N ALA A 177 -0.22 4.15 14.99
CA ALA A 177 0.56 5.36 14.83
C ALA A 177 1.15 5.41 13.42
N ARG A 178 1.19 6.61 12.83
CA ARG A 178 1.83 6.81 11.52
C ARG A 178 3.34 6.74 11.66
N THR A 179 4.02 6.06 10.73
CA THR A 179 5.49 6.06 10.69
C THR A 179 6.00 7.32 9.98
N TRP A 180 7.31 7.43 9.79
CA TRP A 180 7.89 8.52 9.00
C TRP A 180 7.70 8.30 7.50
N ILE A 181 7.28 7.11 7.07
CA ILE A 181 6.93 6.80 5.68
C ILE A 181 5.50 7.26 5.44
N PRO A 182 5.26 8.10 4.41
CA PRO A 182 3.92 8.55 4.10
C PRO A 182 2.95 7.38 3.90
N ASN A 183 1.77 7.50 4.49
CA ASN A 183 0.70 6.51 4.42
C ASN A 183 0.96 5.15 5.08
N GLU A 184 2.10 4.94 5.74
CA GLU A 184 2.36 3.74 6.53
C GLU A 184 1.98 3.95 7.99
N TRP A 185 1.32 2.95 8.55
CA TRP A 185 0.81 2.94 9.91
C TRP A 185 1.20 1.64 10.59
N VAL A 186 1.57 1.72 11.87
CA VAL A 186 1.95 0.55 12.66
C VAL A 186 1.21 0.51 14.00
N SER A 187 0.85 -0.69 14.43
CA SER A 187 0.34 -0.98 15.77
C SER A 187 1.21 -2.05 16.44
N PRO A 188 1.67 -1.86 17.68
CA PRO A 188 2.40 -2.89 18.42
C PRO A 188 1.47 -3.96 19.01
N GLN A 189 0.15 -3.82 18.85
CA GLN A 189 -0.87 -4.72 19.41
C GLN A 189 -1.67 -5.39 18.29
N PRO A 190 -2.23 -6.59 18.52
CA PRO A 190 -3.20 -7.19 17.61
C PRO A 190 -4.37 -6.25 17.35
N VAL A 191 -4.89 -6.27 16.12
CA VAL A 191 -6.04 -5.45 15.74
C VAL A 191 -7.09 -6.32 15.07
N ARG A 192 -8.32 -6.24 15.59
CA ARG A 192 -9.47 -6.92 15.00
C ARG A 192 -9.95 -6.16 13.77
N ALA A 193 -10.13 -6.89 12.68
CA ALA A 193 -10.69 -6.31 11.45
C ALA A 193 -12.18 -6.03 11.62
N VAL A 194 -12.64 -4.88 11.10
CA VAL A 194 -14.08 -4.57 11.04
C VAL A 194 -14.75 -5.32 9.89
N ALA A 195 -13.99 -5.56 8.82
CA ALA A 195 -14.42 -6.32 7.66
C ALA A 195 -13.20 -6.84 6.88
N LYS A 196 -13.42 -7.81 6.00
CA LYS A 196 -12.43 -8.36 5.08
C LYS A 196 -13.00 -8.44 3.67
N LEU A 197 -12.15 -8.19 2.68
CA LEU A 197 -12.48 -8.20 1.25
C LEU A 197 -11.52 -9.15 0.54
N LEU A 198 -12.06 -10.19 -0.11
CA LEU A 198 -11.26 -11.05 -0.97
C LEU A 198 -10.83 -10.30 -2.22
N VAL A 199 -9.57 -10.49 -2.62
CA VAL A 199 -8.98 -9.85 -3.80
C VAL A 199 -8.17 -10.86 -4.59
N SER A 200 -8.13 -10.68 -5.91
CA SER A 200 -7.30 -11.44 -6.83
C SER A 200 -6.28 -10.53 -7.53
N PRO A 201 -5.28 -11.09 -8.23
CA PRO A 201 -4.31 -10.28 -8.97
C PRO A 201 -4.91 -9.31 -9.99
N SER A 202 -6.12 -9.57 -10.50
CA SER A 202 -6.82 -8.64 -11.42
C SER A 202 -7.37 -7.40 -10.71
N ASP A 203 -7.56 -7.45 -9.39
CA ASP A 203 -8.00 -6.28 -8.61
C ASP A 203 -6.86 -5.27 -8.39
N PHE A 204 -5.59 -5.69 -8.56
CA PHE A 204 -4.43 -4.82 -8.44
C PHE A 204 -4.18 -4.06 -9.77
N PRO A 205 -4.45 -2.74 -9.83
CA PRO A 205 -4.43 -1.99 -11.10
C PRO A 205 -3.04 -1.88 -11.73
N PHE A 206 -1.97 -2.18 -10.98
CA PHE A 206 -0.59 -2.06 -11.44
C PHE A 206 0.11 -3.40 -11.65
N LYS A 207 -0.61 -4.54 -11.69
CA LYS A 207 -0.01 -5.87 -11.92
C LYS A 207 0.97 -5.85 -13.11
N GLN A 208 0.51 -5.34 -14.25
CA GLN A 208 1.30 -5.26 -15.50
C GLN A 208 2.39 -4.17 -15.48
N ARG A 209 2.44 -3.34 -14.43
CA ARG A 209 3.45 -2.30 -14.26
C ARG A 209 4.54 -2.73 -13.28
N VAL A 210 4.36 -3.80 -12.51
CA VAL A 210 5.42 -4.33 -11.63
C VAL A 210 6.63 -4.73 -12.47
N LYS A 211 7.83 -4.46 -11.96
CA LYS A 211 9.10 -4.76 -12.64
C LYS A 211 9.98 -5.64 -11.77
N LYS A 212 10.76 -6.53 -12.38
CA LYS A 212 11.85 -7.20 -11.67
C LYS A 212 12.89 -6.17 -11.23
N PHE A 213 13.32 -6.17 -9.97
CA PHE A 213 14.39 -5.32 -9.49
C PHE A 213 15.72 -5.73 -10.12
N ASP A 214 16.47 -4.74 -10.62
CA ASP A 214 17.81 -4.95 -11.17
C ASP A 214 18.85 -4.47 -10.16
N ALA A 215 19.54 -5.41 -9.52
CA ALA A 215 20.55 -5.12 -8.50
C ALA A 215 21.81 -4.44 -9.05
N THR A 216 22.00 -4.41 -10.37
CA THR A 216 23.10 -3.67 -11.01
C THR A 216 22.80 -2.17 -11.12
N LEU A 217 21.55 -1.77 -10.93
CA LEU A 217 21.09 -0.39 -11.01
C LEU A 217 20.84 0.19 -9.60
N SER A 218 21.04 1.49 -9.46
CA SER A 218 20.54 2.22 -8.29
C SER A 218 19.01 2.21 -8.25
N LEU A 219 18.40 2.61 -7.13
CA LEU A 219 16.94 2.78 -7.05
C LEU A 219 16.46 3.75 -8.14
N LEU A 220 17.16 4.88 -8.37
CA LEU A 220 16.82 5.82 -9.43
C LEU A 220 16.94 5.19 -10.83
N GLY A 221 17.98 4.38 -11.06
CA GLY A 221 18.14 3.63 -12.31
C GLY A 221 16.99 2.64 -12.54
N ASN A 222 16.56 1.95 -11.48
CA ASN A 222 15.38 1.09 -11.51
C ASN A 222 14.09 1.88 -11.78
N LEU A 223 13.89 3.02 -11.11
CA LEU A 223 12.71 3.87 -11.28
C LEU A 223 12.58 4.39 -12.72
N ARG A 224 13.68 4.82 -13.35
CA ARG A 224 13.69 5.26 -14.77
C ARG A 224 13.13 4.22 -15.73
N ARG A 225 13.07 2.94 -15.37
CA ARG A 225 12.45 1.89 -16.20
C ARG A 225 10.92 2.01 -16.26
N PHE A 226 10.29 2.80 -15.39
CA PHE A 226 8.86 3.13 -15.44
C PHE A 226 8.53 4.34 -16.30
N SER A 227 9.52 5.21 -16.56
CA SER A 227 9.41 6.32 -17.50
C SER A 227 9.06 5.77 -18.89
N LYS A 228 8.26 6.54 -19.64
CA LYS A 228 7.88 6.20 -21.01
C LYS A 228 9.05 6.43 -21.97
#